data_AF-A0A4P9XWR9-F1
#
_entry.id   AF-A0A4P9XWR9-F1
#
_cell.length_a   1.000
_cell.length_b   1.000
_cell.length_c   1.000
_cell.angle_alpha   90.00
_cell.angle_beta   90.00
_cell.angle_gamma   90.00
#
_symmetry.space_group_name_H-M   'P 1'
#
loop_
_entity.id
_entity.type
_entity.pdbx_description
1 polymer ?
#
loop_
_entity_poly.entity_id
_entity_poly.type
_entity_poly.pdbx_seq_one_letter_code
_entity_poly.pdbx_strand_id
1 'polypeptide(L)'
;PLTAADVAAQHGLPHSLSASFDEIQTQLKSVLDHVEQGDVLRAFEILSGITDAVVANCEALGLTSDDPPYTMIDRDGFWQGLNQCWLFALSHCGLAKSEEERLTEQHLYHLRDSVIAWCDVLERFGLVDYEMGFWEQDILEAIE
;
A
#
# COMPACT_ATOMS: atom_id res chain seq x y z
N PRO A 1 -32.26 -15.43 11.59
CA PRO A 1 -31.52 -14.18 11.90
C PRO A 1 -30.01 -14.46 11.85
N LEU A 2 -29.37 -14.04 10.76
CA LEU A 2 -27.93 -14.16 10.58
C LEU A 2 -27.22 -13.15 11.49
N THR A 3 -26.18 -13.58 12.18
CA THR A 3 -25.43 -12.78 13.14
C THR A 3 -24.51 -11.78 12.43
N ALA A 4 -24.27 -10.62 13.04
CA ALA A 4 -23.41 -9.56 12.49
C ALA A 4 -21.96 -10.03 12.20
N ALA A 5 -21.55 -11.17 12.75
CA ALA A 5 -20.27 -11.82 12.46
C ALA A 5 -20.21 -12.46 11.04
N ASP A 6 -21.34 -12.81 10.43
CA ASP A 6 -21.40 -13.46 9.11
C ASP A 6 -21.35 -12.46 7.94
N VAL A 7 -21.49 -11.16 8.22
CA VAL A 7 -21.44 -10.09 7.20
C VAL A 7 -19.99 -9.64 6.94
N ALA A 8 -19.10 -9.77 7.93
CA ALA A 8 -17.69 -9.39 7.78
C ALA A 8 -16.86 -10.38 6.94
N ALA A 9 -17.37 -11.60 6.68
CA ALA A 9 -16.66 -12.65 5.95
C ALA A 9 -16.89 -12.64 4.42
N GLN A 10 -17.60 -11.64 3.87
CA GLN A 10 -18.04 -11.62 2.47
C GLN A 10 -17.26 -10.66 1.55
N HIS A 11 -16.28 -9.92 2.08
CA HIS A 11 -15.23 -9.32 1.25
C HIS A 11 -13.98 -10.18 1.34
N GLY A 12 -14.02 -11.31 0.64
CA GLY A 12 -12.83 -12.06 0.30
C GLY A 12 -11.96 -11.19 -0.62
N LEU A 13 -11.16 -10.31 -0.03
CA LEU A 13 -9.97 -9.78 -0.67
C LEU A 13 -9.14 -10.98 -1.13
N PRO A 14 -8.62 -10.99 -2.37
CA PRO A 14 -7.86 -12.12 -2.89
C PRO A 14 -6.63 -12.36 -2.01
N HIS A 15 -6.75 -13.35 -1.14
CA HIS A 15 -5.71 -13.76 -0.23
C HIS A 15 -4.49 -14.26 -1.02
N SER A 16 -3.36 -13.63 -0.74
CA SER A 16 -2.00 -14.09 -1.03
C SER A 16 -1.60 -14.12 -2.51
N LEU A 17 -1.35 -12.95 -3.09
CA LEU A 17 -0.42 -12.84 -4.21
C LEU A 17 0.94 -13.37 -3.73
N SER A 18 1.44 -14.44 -4.36
CA SER A 18 2.87 -14.74 -4.35
C SER A 18 3.55 -13.67 -5.22
N ALA A 19 3.69 -12.47 -4.68
CA ALA A 19 3.98 -11.29 -5.47
C ALA A 19 5.43 -11.36 -6.00
N SER A 20 5.58 -11.51 -7.32
CA SER A 20 6.85 -11.24 -7.97
C SER A 20 7.07 -9.74 -8.11
N PHE A 21 8.33 -9.28 -8.20
CA PHE A 21 8.64 -7.86 -8.41
C PHE A 21 7.99 -7.29 -9.67
N ASP A 22 7.97 -8.06 -10.76
CA ASP A 22 7.34 -7.64 -12.02
C ASP A 22 5.84 -7.40 -11.83
N GLU A 23 5.14 -8.29 -11.11
CA GLU A 23 3.72 -8.12 -10.81
C GLU A 23 3.46 -6.90 -9.92
N ILE A 24 4.29 -6.69 -8.88
CA ILE A 24 4.18 -5.51 -8.02
C ILE A 24 4.34 -4.23 -8.85
N GLN A 25 5.37 -4.16 -9.70
CA GLN A 25 5.60 -3.01 -10.55
C GLN A 25 4.46 -2.78 -11.56
N THR A 26 3.90 -3.85 -12.15
CA THR A 26 2.73 -3.74 -13.03
C THR A 26 1.52 -3.19 -12.29
N GLN A 27 1.26 -3.67 -11.07
CA GLN A 27 0.12 -3.19 -10.29
C GLN A 27 0.32 -1.74 -9.82
N LEU A 28 1.53 -1.35 -9.40
CA LEU A 28 1.82 0.05 -9.05
C LEU A 28 1.59 1.00 -10.24
N LYS A 29 1.95 0.60 -11.47
CA LYS A 29 1.61 1.39 -12.67
C LYS A 29 0.10 1.49 -12.87
N SER A 30 -0.63 0.38 -12.67
CA SER A 30 -2.10 0.38 -12.75
C SER A 30 -2.75 1.29 -11.71
N VAL A 31 -2.17 1.44 -10.52
CA VAL A 31 -2.64 2.39 -9.50
C VAL A 31 -2.57 3.81 -10.05
N LEU A 32 -1.43 4.21 -10.63
CA LEU A 32 -1.26 5.53 -11.23
C LEU A 32 -2.29 5.78 -12.35
N ASP A 33 -2.47 4.80 -13.24
CA ASP A 33 -3.45 4.87 -14.32
C ASP A 33 -4.89 5.06 -13.79
N HIS A 34 -5.26 4.35 -12.71
CA HIS A 34 -6.58 4.47 -12.08
C HIS A 34 -6.79 5.83 -11.40
N VAL A 35 -5.77 6.34 -10.70
CA VAL A 35 -5.79 7.68 -10.10
C VAL A 35 -6.03 8.74 -11.17
N GLU A 36 -5.28 8.69 -12.28
CA GLU A 36 -5.42 9.64 -13.40
C GLU A 36 -6.79 9.55 -14.09
N GLN A 37 -7.39 8.36 -14.13
CA GLN A 37 -8.74 8.13 -14.67
C GLN A 37 -9.87 8.54 -13.70
N GLY A 38 -9.54 8.90 -12.46
CA GLY A 38 -10.50 9.22 -11.40
C GLY A 38 -11.18 7.99 -10.77
N ASP A 39 -10.64 6.78 -10.97
CA ASP A 39 -11.00 5.54 -10.27
C ASP A 39 -10.29 5.46 -8.91
N VAL A 40 -10.49 6.48 -8.07
CA VAL A 40 -9.68 6.71 -6.87
C VAL A 40 -9.86 5.59 -5.85
N LEU A 41 -11.09 5.20 -5.50
CA LEU A 41 -11.32 4.13 -4.53
C LEU A 41 -10.64 2.83 -4.96
N ARG A 42 -10.83 2.42 -6.22
CA ARG A 42 -10.16 1.23 -6.78
C ARG A 42 -8.64 1.34 -6.70
N ALA A 43 -8.07 2.51 -7.01
CA ALA A 43 -6.62 2.70 -6.94
C ALA A 43 -6.10 2.46 -5.52
N PHE A 44 -6.80 2.97 -4.50
CA PHE A 44 -6.43 2.78 -3.09
C PHE A 44 -6.62 1.34 -2.60
N GLU A 45 -7.65 0.63 -3.07
CA GLU A 45 -7.81 -0.80 -2.78
C GLU A 45 -6.64 -1.62 -3.32
N ILE A 46 -6.23 -1.36 -4.56
CA ILE A 46 -5.09 -2.04 -5.19
C ILE A 46 -3.80 -1.67 -4.45
N LEU A 47 -3.55 -0.38 -4.20
CA LEU A 47 -2.34 0.09 -3.54
C LEU A 47 -2.19 -0.46 -2.12
N SER A 48 -3.29 -0.54 -1.38
CA SER A 48 -3.32 -1.16 -0.05
C SER A 48 -3.00 -2.66 -0.14
N GLY A 49 -3.60 -3.37 -1.10
CA GLY A 49 -3.34 -4.80 -1.29
C GLY A 49 -1.90 -5.11 -1.71
N ILE A 50 -1.28 -4.25 -2.54
CA ILE A 50 0.14 -4.34 -2.86
C ILE A 50 0.97 -4.14 -1.60
N THR A 51 0.68 -3.10 -0.83
CA THR A 51 1.45 -2.76 0.37
C THR A 51 1.36 -3.86 1.42
N ASP A 52 0.17 -4.43 1.65
CA ASP A 52 -0.02 -5.62 2.48
C ASP A 52 0.86 -6.80 2.03
N ALA A 53 0.86 -7.11 0.73
CA ALA A 53 1.65 -8.22 0.18
C ALA A 53 3.16 -7.97 0.32
N VAL A 54 3.61 -6.74 0.08
CA VAL A 54 5.02 -6.35 0.23
C VAL A 54 5.45 -6.44 1.69
N VAL A 55 4.68 -5.88 2.62
CA VAL A 55 4.98 -5.89 4.06
C VAL A 55 4.99 -7.31 4.61
N ALA A 56 4.04 -8.17 4.18
CA ALA A 56 4.00 -9.55 4.62
C ALA A 56 5.16 -10.42 4.09
N ASN A 57 5.76 -10.03 2.96
CA ASN A 57 6.79 -10.82 2.27
C ASN A 57 8.14 -10.09 2.12
N CYS A 58 8.37 -8.98 2.83
CA CYS A 58 9.52 -8.10 2.58
C CYS A 58 10.88 -8.82 2.69
N GLU A 59 11.01 -9.75 3.64
CA GLU A 59 12.21 -10.60 3.79
C GLU A 59 12.39 -11.55 2.60
N ALA A 60 11.33 -12.23 2.17
CA ALA A 60 11.37 -13.12 1.00
C ALA A 60 11.64 -12.37 -0.32
N LEU A 61 11.24 -11.10 -0.37
CA LEU A 61 11.51 -10.18 -1.48
C LEU A 61 12.91 -9.56 -1.42
N GLY A 62 13.71 -9.79 -0.37
CA GLY A 62 15.03 -9.17 -0.23
C GLY A 62 14.98 -7.66 -0.03
N LEU A 63 13.89 -7.16 0.59
CA LEU A 63 13.62 -5.75 0.83
C LEU A 63 14.01 -5.28 2.24
N THR A 64 14.66 -6.13 3.04
CA THR A 64 15.01 -5.81 4.43
C THR A 64 16.40 -5.21 4.54
N SER A 65 16.68 -4.47 5.62
CA SER A 65 17.99 -3.82 5.83
C SER A 65 19.15 -4.81 5.97
N ASP A 66 18.87 -6.02 6.46
CA ASP A 66 19.85 -7.08 6.72
C ASP A 66 20.25 -7.89 5.48
N ASP A 67 19.61 -7.65 4.33
CA ASP A 67 19.89 -8.39 3.10
C ASP A 67 21.31 -8.08 2.56
N PRO A 68 22.08 -9.11 2.11
CA PRO A 68 23.44 -8.91 1.67
C PRO A 68 23.52 -7.94 0.47
N PRO A 69 24.54 -7.06 0.39
CA PRO A 69 24.68 -6.05 -0.67
C PRO A 69 24.90 -6.62 -2.08
N TYR A 70 24.90 -7.94 -2.24
CA TYR A 70 24.99 -8.63 -3.52
C TYR A 70 23.62 -8.99 -4.09
N THR A 71 22.52 -8.66 -3.41
CA THR A 71 21.18 -8.74 -3.99
C THR A 71 21.10 -7.77 -5.17
N MET A 72 20.58 -8.25 -6.30
CA MET A 72 20.44 -7.44 -7.52
C MET A 72 19.24 -6.47 -7.46
N ILE A 73 18.57 -6.39 -6.31
CA ILE A 73 17.34 -5.64 -6.13
C ILE A 73 17.70 -4.25 -5.60
N ASP A 74 17.26 -3.23 -6.33
CA ASP A 74 17.31 -1.83 -5.87
C ASP A 74 16.22 -1.62 -4.81
N ARG A 75 16.50 -2.03 -3.58
CA ARG A 75 15.58 -1.96 -2.43
C ARG A 75 15.17 -0.53 -2.14
N ASP A 76 16.14 0.38 -2.07
CA ASP A 76 15.88 1.77 -1.70
C ASP A 76 15.05 2.45 -2.81
N GLY A 77 15.35 2.17 -4.08
CA GLY A 77 14.53 2.60 -5.22
C GLY A 77 13.11 1.99 -5.21
N PHE A 78 12.95 0.74 -4.76
CA PHE A 78 11.65 0.12 -4.59
C PHE A 78 10.81 0.83 -3.51
N TRP A 79 11.36 1.02 -2.31
CA TRP A 79 10.65 1.70 -1.22
C TRP A 79 10.32 3.13 -1.60
N GLN A 80 11.27 3.86 -2.18
CA GLN A 80 11.02 5.20 -2.71
C GLN A 80 9.89 5.21 -3.74
N GLY A 81 9.86 4.25 -4.67
CA GLY A 81 8.79 4.11 -5.65
C GLY A 81 7.42 3.86 -5.03
N LEU A 82 7.35 2.99 -4.02
CA LEU A 82 6.11 2.71 -3.29
C LEU A 82 5.62 3.95 -2.54
N ASN A 83 6.51 4.65 -1.83
CA ASN A 83 6.16 5.85 -1.08
C ASN A 83 5.68 6.98 -2.00
N GLN A 84 6.35 7.18 -3.14
CA GLN A 84 5.93 8.17 -4.14
C GLN A 84 4.57 7.81 -4.74
N CYS A 85 4.27 6.51 -4.94
CA CYS A 85 2.96 6.08 -5.40
C CYS A 85 1.86 6.43 -4.39
N TRP A 86 2.10 6.23 -3.10
CA TRP A 86 1.19 6.66 -2.02
C TRP A 86 0.95 8.17 -2.02
N LEU A 87 2.02 8.98 -2.02
CA LEU A 87 1.89 10.43 -2.01
C LEU A 87 1.22 10.98 -3.28
N PHE A 88 1.48 10.35 -4.43
CA PHE A 88 0.81 10.70 -5.67
C PHE A 88 -0.69 10.39 -5.58
N ALA A 89 -1.07 9.18 -5.16
CA ALA A 89 -2.47 8.79 -5.02
C ALA A 89 -3.22 9.69 -4.02
N LEU A 90 -2.62 10.01 -2.87
CA LEU A 90 -3.19 10.89 -1.85
C LEU A 90 -3.38 12.33 -2.35
N SER A 91 -2.38 12.89 -3.03
CA SER A 91 -2.50 14.25 -3.60
C SER A 91 -3.55 14.38 -4.70
N HIS A 92 -4.01 13.25 -5.27
CA HIS A 92 -5.01 13.19 -6.34
C HIS A 92 -6.35 12.60 -5.89
N CYS A 93 -6.57 12.39 -4.58
CA CYS A 93 -7.82 11.83 -4.05
C CYS A 93 -9.07 12.64 -4.46
N GLY A 94 -8.90 13.95 -4.68
CA GLY A 94 -9.95 14.86 -5.14
C GLY A 94 -10.35 14.70 -6.61
N LEU A 95 -9.65 13.88 -7.41
CA LEU A 95 -9.95 13.65 -8.83
C LEU A 95 -11.02 12.58 -9.08
N ALA A 96 -11.60 12.00 -8.02
CA ALA A 96 -12.64 10.98 -8.14
C ALA A 96 -13.75 11.40 -9.11
N LYS A 97 -13.98 10.59 -10.14
CA LYS A 97 -14.91 10.90 -11.24
C LYS A 97 -16.38 10.75 -10.86
N SER A 98 -16.67 9.98 -9.82
CA SER A 98 -18.01 9.75 -9.28
C SER A 98 -17.99 9.70 -7.75
N GLU A 99 -19.16 9.65 -7.13
CA GLU A 99 -19.29 9.58 -5.67
C GLU A 99 -18.85 8.21 -5.13
N GLU A 100 -19.07 7.14 -5.90
CA GLU A 100 -18.67 5.78 -5.55
C GLU A 100 -17.15 5.60 -5.54
N GLU A 101 -16.43 6.34 -6.39
CA GLU A 101 -14.97 6.32 -6.44
C GLU A 101 -14.32 7.26 -5.42
N ARG A 102 -15.09 8.03 -4.64
CA ARG A 102 -14.53 8.90 -3.61
C ARG A 102 -14.10 8.11 -2.37
N LEU A 103 -12.96 8.49 -1.81
CA LEU A 103 -12.60 8.08 -0.46
C LEU A 103 -13.52 8.77 0.53
N THR A 104 -14.18 7.97 1.37
CA THR A 104 -14.99 8.47 2.49
C THR A 104 -14.10 8.66 3.72
N GLU A 105 -14.58 9.39 4.72
CA GLU A 105 -13.89 9.50 6.02
C GLU A 105 -13.61 8.12 6.62
N GLN A 106 -14.52 7.16 6.45
CA GLN A 106 -14.32 5.79 6.92
C GLN A 106 -13.18 5.08 6.17
N HIS A 107 -13.07 5.29 4.86
CA HIS A 107 -11.95 4.74 4.07
C HIS A 107 -10.62 5.31 4.54
N LEU A 108 -10.55 6.63 4.78
CA LEU A 108 -9.33 7.29 5.27
C LEU A 108 -8.95 6.84 6.68
N TYR A 109 -9.94 6.64 7.57
CA TYR A 109 -9.70 6.13 8.91
C TYR A 109 -9.11 4.70 8.88
N HIS A 110 -9.70 3.80 8.09
CA HIS A 110 -9.15 2.45 7.92
C HIS A 110 -7.76 2.47 7.28
N LEU A 111 -7.54 3.37 6.31
CA LEU A 111 -6.26 3.50 5.65
C LEU A 111 -5.15 3.93 6.63
N ARG A 112 -5.46 4.88 7.52
CA ARG A 112 -4.56 5.29 8.61
C ARG A 112 -4.20 4.10 9.51
N ASP A 113 -5.19 3.32 9.93
CA ASP A 113 -4.95 2.15 10.78
C ASP A 113 -4.08 1.11 10.07
N SER A 114 -4.29 0.90 8.77
CA SER A 114 -3.45 0.01 7.95
C SER A 114 -2.01 0.51 7.85
N VAL A 115 -1.80 1.81 7.64
CA VAL A 115 -0.46 2.42 7.58
C VAL A 115 0.31 2.17 8.88
N ILE A 116 -0.32 2.40 10.04
CA ILE A 116 0.29 2.13 11.34
C ILE A 116 0.62 0.64 11.48
N ALA A 117 -0.30 -0.26 11.10
CA ALA A 117 -0.08 -1.69 11.18
C ALA A 117 1.06 -2.17 10.26
N TRP A 118 1.22 -1.58 9.07
CA TRP A 118 2.36 -1.87 8.18
C TRP A 118 3.67 -1.44 8.82
N CYS A 119 3.70 -0.25 9.41
CA CYS A 119 4.89 0.27 10.08
C CYS A 119 5.30 -0.60 11.28
N ASP A 120 4.35 -1.07 12.10
CA ASP A 120 4.61 -2.01 13.19
C ASP A 120 5.28 -3.31 12.72
N VAL A 121 4.94 -3.79 11.51
CA VAL A 121 5.60 -4.96 10.92
C VAL A 121 6.99 -4.60 10.42
N LEU A 122 7.13 -3.48 9.72
CA LEU A 122 8.36 -3.02 9.09
C LEU A 122 9.43 -2.53 10.10
N GLU A 123 9.02 -2.08 11.29
CA GLU A 123 9.92 -1.58 12.34
C GLU A 123 10.98 -2.61 12.72
N ARG A 124 10.59 -3.90 12.81
CA ARG A 124 11.51 -4.99 13.17
C ARG A 124 12.65 -5.20 12.16
N PHE A 125 12.47 -4.70 10.94
CA PHE A 125 13.43 -4.81 9.84
C PHE A 125 14.22 -3.51 9.63
N GLY A 126 13.98 -2.48 10.44
CA GLY A 126 14.60 -1.16 10.28
C GLY A 126 14.04 -0.35 9.10
N LEU A 127 12.82 -0.65 8.64
CA LEU A 127 12.20 -0.12 7.42
C LEU A 127 11.18 1.01 7.67
N VAL A 128 11.24 1.69 8.82
CA VAL A 128 10.39 2.86 9.16
C VAL A 128 11.24 4.14 9.20
N ASP A 129 12.37 4.14 8.48
CA ASP A 129 13.25 5.29 8.32
C ASP A 129 13.07 5.89 6.91
N TYR A 130 13.00 7.22 6.81
CA TYR A 130 12.73 7.95 5.57
C TYR A 130 13.70 7.62 4.43
N GLU A 131 14.93 7.22 4.72
CA GLU A 131 15.89 6.92 3.66
C GLU A 131 15.87 5.45 3.22
N MET A 132 15.40 4.53 4.09
CA MET A 132 15.58 3.10 3.88
C MET A 132 14.30 2.27 3.76
N GLY A 133 13.12 2.86 3.98
CA GLY A 133 11.87 2.11 3.99
C GLY A 133 10.61 2.97 3.79
N PHE A 134 9.54 2.64 4.50
CA PHE A 134 8.22 3.21 4.33
C PHE A 134 8.12 4.61 4.96
N TRP A 135 7.56 5.58 4.24
CA TRP A 135 7.46 6.98 4.68
C TRP A 135 6.20 7.21 5.53
N GLU A 136 6.16 6.60 6.71
CA GLU A 136 5.00 6.64 7.61
C GLU A 136 4.48 8.07 7.82
N GLN A 137 5.35 8.99 8.25
CA GLN A 137 4.93 10.34 8.62
C GLN A 137 4.35 11.10 7.42
N ASP A 138 5.01 11.08 6.27
CA ASP A 138 4.54 11.81 5.08
C ASP A 138 3.20 11.25 4.58
N ILE A 139 3.03 9.93 4.63
CA ILE A 139 1.80 9.25 4.21
C ILE A 139 0.66 9.55 5.18
N LEU A 140 0.92 9.50 6.49
CA LEU A 140 -0.07 9.85 7.52
C LEU A 140 -0.47 11.33 7.42
N GLU A 141 0.48 12.23 7.23
CA GLU A 141 0.20 13.66 7.02
C GLU A 141 -0.63 13.91 5.77
N ALA A 142 -0.42 13.15 4.69
CA ALA A 142 -1.18 13.28 3.46
C ALA A 142 -2.59 12.65 3.53
N ILE A 143 -2.89 11.85 4.56
CA ILE A 143 -4.24 11.32 4.83
C ILE A 143 -5.11 12.33 5.60
N GLU A 144 -4.49 13.26 6.35
CA GLU A 144 -5.18 14.29 7.16
C GLU A 144 -5.74 15.48 6.34
#